data_AF-A0A2V7LCN5-F1
#
_entry.id   AF-A0A2V7LCN5-F1
#
_cell.length_a   1.000
_cell.length_b   1.000
_cell.length_c   1.000
_cell.angle_alpha   90.00
_cell.angle_beta   90.00
_cell.angle_gamma   90.00
#
_symmetry.space_group_name_H-M   'P 1'
#
loop_
_entity.id
_entity.type
_entity.pdbx_description
1 polymer ?
#
loop_
_entity_poly.entity_id
_entity_poly.type
_entity_poly.pdbx_seq_one_letter_code
_entity_poly.pdbx_strand_id
1 'polypeptide(L)'
;MWRVAGSADGPTVSSASRPRTPVAPPSRRGSGSTRTKCASSSCDCSVPPCRRTTCTAWAEREPVTVISADARQVYRNLDIGTAKPDRELLARVPTLGLDLILPGERYSAGRFARDAAEWLDRIQADGRQPVVVGGTGLYVRALTDGLFQQPPLDPARRARLRAWTEGVPAAQLAHWAARLDRRYAGGGRQRAARAVEIALLTGRGLTWWQEHARASGAMRPWYIHLTLPRAALRRRIAERVDAMLAAGLVAEVRRALTAGAPRSGPGLDGVGYPEVVAMLEGRLPESGLREAIFIATRRYAKRQETWFRHQLRGEREAGSGTVDVWTLDASEPPQDLADQVVARWRERAAPRSPLPSIRS
;
A
#
# COMPACT_ATOMS: atom_id res chain seq x y z
N MET A 1 5.86 -26.07 -4.69
CA MET A 1 7.07 -26.61 -4.01
C MET A 1 8.28 -26.28 -4.88
N TRP A 2 9.01 -25.19 -4.61
CA TRP A 2 10.22 -24.83 -5.38
C TRP A 2 11.31 -24.24 -4.49
N ARG A 3 12.53 -24.71 -4.76
CA ARG A 3 13.82 -24.46 -4.08
C ARG A 3 14.37 -23.06 -4.34
N VAL A 4 15.16 -22.62 -3.35
CA VAL A 4 16.13 -21.52 -3.41
C VAL A 4 17.43 -22.00 -4.09
N ALA A 5 18.00 -21.20 -5.00
CA ALA A 5 19.41 -21.19 -5.43
C ALA A 5 19.62 -19.87 -6.21
N GLY A 6 20.76 -19.15 -6.21
CA GLY A 6 22.16 -19.56 -6.12
C GLY A 6 22.87 -19.05 -7.39
N SER A 7 23.99 -18.35 -7.22
CA SER A 7 24.77 -17.53 -8.17
C SER A 7 25.40 -18.26 -9.39
N ALA A 8 25.62 -17.54 -10.51
CA ALA A 8 26.93 -17.29 -11.18
C ALA A 8 26.81 -16.87 -12.67
N ASP A 9 27.53 -15.80 -13.02
CA ASP A 9 28.30 -15.45 -14.25
C ASP A 9 27.74 -15.52 -15.70
N GLY A 10 28.11 -14.49 -16.50
CA GLY A 10 27.72 -14.20 -17.91
C GLY A 10 28.53 -14.94 -19.00
N PRO A 11 28.79 -14.39 -20.23
CA PRO A 11 28.49 -13.07 -20.78
C PRO A 11 27.90 -13.01 -22.25
N THR A 12 27.45 -11.80 -22.63
CA THR A 12 27.42 -11.09 -23.95
C THR A 12 27.30 -11.82 -25.31
N VAL A 13 26.37 -11.37 -26.19
CA VAL A 13 26.62 -10.96 -27.62
C VAL A 13 25.54 -9.96 -28.10
N SER A 14 25.95 -9.10 -29.04
CA SER A 14 25.42 -7.85 -29.58
C SER A 14 24.38 -7.94 -30.73
N SER A 15 23.56 -6.89 -30.83
CA SER A 15 23.00 -6.16 -32.00
C SER A 15 22.56 -6.86 -33.29
N ALA A 16 21.34 -6.54 -33.76
CA ALA A 16 21.09 -5.99 -35.11
C ALA A 16 19.63 -5.50 -35.26
N SER A 17 19.42 -4.58 -36.19
CA SER A 17 18.30 -3.64 -36.26
C SER A 17 17.51 -3.69 -37.58
N ARG A 18 16.17 -3.48 -37.47
CA ARG A 18 15.22 -2.88 -38.45
C ARG A 18 14.84 -3.71 -39.71
N PRO A 19 13.72 -3.41 -40.44
CA PRO A 19 12.84 -2.22 -40.39
C PRO A 19 11.31 -2.45 -40.33
N ARG A 20 10.57 -1.35 -40.19
CA ARG A 20 9.10 -1.17 -40.22
C ARG A 20 8.58 -0.89 -41.63
N THR A 21 7.31 -1.20 -41.91
CA THR A 21 6.18 -0.33 -42.37
C THR A 21 5.09 -1.17 -43.10
N PRO A 22 3.92 -0.64 -43.52
CA PRO A 22 2.80 -0.14 -42.70
C PRO A 22 1.43 -0.70 -43.18
N VAL A 23 0.39 -0.76 -42.33
CA VAL A 23 -1.00 -0.87 -42.82
C VAL A 23 -1.95 -0.08 -41.92
N ALA A 24 -2.79 0.76 -42.53
CA ALA A 24 -3.87 1.53 -41.94
C ALA A 24 -5.22 1.09 -42.56
N PRO A 25 -6.39 1.64 -42.16
CA PRO A 25 -7.39 1.03 -41.27
C PRO A 25 -8.70 0.69 -42.00
N PRO A 26 -9.74 0.21 -41.27
CA PRO A 26 -11.10 0.65 -41.64
C PRO A 26 -12.01 1.09 -40.48
N SER A 27 -12.60 2.26 -40.73
CA SER A 27 -13.99 2.73 -40.53
C SER A 27 -14.84 2.38 -39.29
N ARG A 28 -15.40 3.46 -38.72
CA ARG A 28 -16.53 3.56 -37.80
C ARG A 28 -17.90 3.19 -38.41
N ARG A 29 -18.77 2.53 -37.64
CA ARG A 29 -20.23 2.72 -37.44
C ARG A 29 -20.56 2.05 -36.08
N GLY A 30 -21.42 2.47 -35.17
CA GLY A 30 -22.56 3.39 -35.18
C GLY A 30 -23.76 2.69 -34.52
N SER A 31 -24.09 3.11 -33.28
CA SER A 31 -25.37 3.01 -32.55
C SER A 31 -26.04 1.64 -32.26
N GLY A 32 -26.39 1.43 -30.98
CA GLY A 32 -27.33 0.40 -30.54
C GLY A 32 -27.58 0.47 -29.03
N SER A 33 -28.39 1.43 -28.60
CA SER A 33 -28.87 1.57 -27.22
C SER A 33 -29.97 0.54 -26.97
N THR A 34 -29.72 -0.42 -26.07
CA THR A 34 -30.77 -1.23 -25.44
C THR A 34 -30.62 -1.16 -23.92
N ARG A 35 -31.54 -0.42 -23.29
CA ARG A 35 -31.81 -0.43 -21.86
C ARG A 35 -32.34 -1.81 -21.48
N THR A 36 -31.60 -2.54 -20.67
CA THR A 36 -32.15 -3.68 -19.92
C THR A 36 -32.22 -3.26 -18.45
N LYS A 37 -33.44 -3.06 -17.97
CA LYS A 37 -33.77 -2.97 -16.54
C LYS A 37 -33.46 -4.32 -15.90
N CYS A 38 -32.60 -4.37 -14.88
CA CYS A 38 -32.67 -5.42 -13.86
C CYS A 38 -33.13 -4.77 -12.56
N ALA A 39 -34.33 -5.19 -12.14
CA ALA A 39 -34.90 -4.93 -10.84
C ALA A 39 -34.32 -5.89 -9.80
N SER A 40 -34.43 -5.48 -8.53
CA SER A 40 -34.40 -6.29 -7.31
C SER A 40 -33.13 -7.10 -7.01
N SER A 41 -32.24 -6.52 -6.22
CA SER A 41 -31.91 -7.05 -4.89
C SER A 41 -31.12 -5.98 -4.13
N SER A 42 -31.52 -5.78 -2.87
CA SER A 42 -30.98 -4.85 -1.90
C SER A 42 -29.45 -4.90 -1.84
N CYS A 43 -28.79 -3.98 -2.54
CA CYS A 43 -27.39 -3.66 -2.34
C CYS A 43 -27.31 -2.68 -1.18
N ASP A 44 -26.95 -3.17 0.00
CA ASP A 44 -26.60 -2.31 1.12
C ASP A 44 -25.32 -1.54 0.75
N CYS A 45 -25.47 -0.25 0.45
CA CYS A 45 -24.45 0.62 -0.12
C CYS A 45 -23.47 1.17 0.93
N SER A 46 -23.08 0.37 1.92
CA SER A 46 -21.97 0.69 2.82
C SER A 46 -20.63 0.38 2.14
N VAL A 47 -20.30 1.12 1.07
CA VAL A 47 -19.22 0.82 0.11
C VAL A 47 -17.88 0.52 0.81
N PRO A 48 -17.47 -0.76 0.94
CA PRO A 48 -16.14 -1.09 1.42
C PRO A 48 -15.14 -0.73 0.30
N PRO A 49 -13.86 -0.50 0.61
CA PRO A 49 -12.87 -0.27 -0.43
C PRO A 49 -12.84 -1.48 -1.37
N CYS A 50 -13.09 -1.25 -2.67
CA CYS A 50 -13.21 -2.27 -3.72
C CYS A 50 -12.16 -3.40 -3.65
N ARG A 51 -10.93 -3.09 -3.21
CA ARG A 51 -9.87 -4.09 -3.00
C ARG A 51 -10.28 -5.23 -2.06
N ARG A 52 -11.00 -4.92 -0.97
CA ARG A 52 -11.37 -5.91 0.06
C ARG A 52 -12.59 -6.73 -0.32
N THR A 53 -13.57 -6.14 -0.99
CA THR A 53 -14.71 -6.90 -1.55
C THR A 53 -14.23 -7.89 -2.61
N THR A 54 -13.27 -7.51 -3.46
CA THR A 54 -12.65 -8.44 -4.42
C THR A 54 -11.89 -9.57 -3.72
N CYS A 55 -11.16 -9.29 -2.63
CA CYS A 55 -10.49 -10.35 -1.87
C CYS A 55 -11.47 -11.31 -1.18
N THR A 56 -12.65 -10.82 -0.82
CA THR A 56 -13.71 -11.66 -0.24
C THR A 56 -14.32 -12.58 -1.27
N ALA A 57 -14.67 -12.06 -2.44
CA ALA A 57 -15.10 -12.87 -3.56
C ALA A 57 -14.01 -13.87 -4.01
N TRP A 58 -12.72 -13.52 -3.88
CA TRP A 58 -11.62 -14.46 -4.13
C TRP A 58 -11.56 -15.57 -3.06
N ALA A 59 -11.72 -15.23 -1.78
CA ALA A 59 -11.72 -16.23 -0.71
C ALA A 59 -12.82 -17.29 -0.82
N GLU A 60 -13.92 -16.97 -1.50
CA GLU A 60 -14.98 -17.93 -1.82
C GLU A 60 -14.55 -18.98 -2.86
N ARG A 61 -13.48 -18.71 -3.63
CA ARG A 61 -13.00 -19.55 -4.75
C ARG A 61 -11.69 -20.27 -4.45
N GLU A 62 -10.85 -19.69 -3.60
CA GLU A 62 -9.52 -20.19 -3.27
C GLU A 62 -9.22 -19.94 -1.78
N PRO A 63 -8.44 -20.81 -1.11
CA PRO A 63 -8.08 -20.62 0.29
C PRO A 63 -7.03 -19.50 0.43
N VAL A 64 -7.50 -18.26 0.51
CA VAL A 64 -6.63 -17.07 0.64
C VAL A 64 -6.60 -16.54 2.07
N THR A 65 -5.48 -15.96 2.47
CA THR A 65 -5.36 -15.17 3.70
C THR A 65 -4.85 -13.78 3.35
N VAL A 66 -5.54 -12.75 3.82
CA VAL A 66 -5.17 -11.37 3.53
C VAL A 66 -4.16 -10.87 4.55
N ILE A 67 -3.14 -10.15 4.10
CA ILE A 67 -2.27 -9.33 4.94
C ILE A 67 -2.57 -7.86 4.64
N SER A 68 -3.04 -7.12 5.64
CA SER A 68 -3.27 -5.67 5.49
C SER A 68 -1.94 -4.91 5.46
N ALA A 69 -1.61 -4.31 4.31
CA ALA A 69 -0.50 -3.39 4.13
C ALA A 69 -0.97 -1.92 4.26
N ASP A 70 -1.67 -1.61 5.36
CA ASP A 70 -2.15 -0.27 5.70
C ASP A 70 -1.55 0.20 7.03
N ALA A 71 -0.76 1.27 6.99
CA ALA A 71 -0.09 1.82 8.18
C ALA A 71 -1.05 2.38 9.23
N ARG A 72 -2.35 2.48 8.96
CA ARG A 72 -3.37 2.98 9.90
C ARG A 72 -4.21 1.86 10.51
N GLN A 73 -4.40 0.76 9.79
CA GLN A 73 -5.24 -0.35 10.29
C GLN A 73 -4.56 -1.19 11.38
N VAL A 74 -3.26 -0.99 11.58
CA VAL A 74 -2.49 -1.61 12.66
C VAL A 74 -2.86 -1.08 14.05
N TYR A 75 -3.51 0.09 14.15
CA TYR A 75 -3.86 0.72 15.42
C TYR A 75 -5.21 0.23 15.94
N ARG A 76 -5.25 -0.34 17.14
CA ARG A 76 -6.46 -0.71 17.86
C ARG A 76 -7.38 0.48 18.09
N ASN A 77 -8.70 0.23 18.07
CA ASN A 77 -9.75 1.21 18.36
C ASN A 77 -9.83 2.39 17.38
N LEU A 78 -9.12 2.34 16.25
CA LEU A 78 -9.18 3.30 15.15
C LEU A 78 -9.79 2.62 13.92
N ASP A 79 -11.10 2.38 13.94
CA ASP A 79 -11.80 1.48 13.01
C ASP A 79 -12.50 2.27 11.90
N ILE A 80 -13.29 3.27 12.27
CA ILE A 80 -14.11 4.08 11.36
C ILE A 80 -13.20 4.90 10.45
N GLY A 81 -12.26 5.66 11.04
CA GLY A 81 -11.38 6.55 10.28
C GLY A 81 -10.45 5.81 9.30
N THR A 82 -10.09 4.58 9.63
CA THR A 82 -9.20 3.75 8.80
C THR A 82 -9.99 2.83 7.85
N ALA A 83 -11.32 2.86 7.94
CA ALA A 83 -12.24 1.89 7.36
C ALA A 83 -11.73 0.46 7.52
N LYS A 84 -11.49 0.01 8.74
CA LYS A 84 -11.19 -1.41 8.99
C LYS A 84 -12.33 -2.31 8.53
N PRO A 85 -12.03 -3.55 8.14
CA PRO A 85 -13.08 -4.50 7.81
C PRO A 85 -13.91 -4.76 9.06
N ASP A 86 -15.23 -4.85 8.89
CA ASP A 86 -16.11 -5.27 9.97
C ASP A 86 -15.94 -6.77 10.27
N ARG A 87 -16.61 -7.24 11.33
CA ARG A 87 -16.52 -8.63 11.78
C ARG A 87 -17.09 -9.61 10.75
N GLU A 88 -18.11 -9.22 10.00
CA GLU A 88 -18.72 -10.09 8.99
C GLU A 88 -17.72 -10.37 7.86
N LEU A 89 -17.03 -9.33 7.39
CA LEU A 89 -16.01 -9.45 6.37
C LEU A 89 -14.79 -10.26 6.85
N LEU A 90 -14.39 -10.06 8.10
CA LEU A 90 -13.29 -10.81 8.73
C LEU A 90 -13.62 -12.30 8.93
N ALA A 91 -14.89 -12.64 9.15
CA ALA A 91 -15.33 -14.02 9.24
C ALA A 91 -15.24 -14.74 7.88
N ARG A 92 -15.45 -14.01 6.77
CA ARG A 92 -15.34 -14.54 5.41
C ARG A 92 -13.89 -14.64 4.92
N VAL A 93 -13.03 -13.70 5.31
CA VAL A 93 -11.62 -13.68 4.91
C VAL A 93 -10.70 -13.41 6.09
N PRO A 94 -9.93 -14.43 6.54
CA PRO A 94 -8.89 -14.22 7.53
C PRO A 94 -7.95 -13.10 7.10
N THR A 95 -7.82 -12.08 7.93
CA THR A 95 -7.02 -10.90 7.66
C THR A 95 -6.05 -10.65 8.80
N LEU A 96 -4.75 -10.64 8.48
CA LEU A 96 -3.65 -10.31 9.38
C LEU A 96 -3.23 -8.84 9.20
N GLY A 97 -2.44 -8.32 10.14
CA GLY A 97 -1.94 -6.93 10.07
C GLY A 97 -2.92 -5.87 10.60
N LEU A 98 -3.95 -6.28 11.33
CA LEU A 98 -4.92 -5.41 11.99
C LEU A 98 -4.68 -5.40 13.50
N ASP A 99 -5.02 -4.29 14.17
CA ASP A 99 -5.14 -4.25 15.64
C ASP A 99 -3.90 -4.74 16.42
N LEU A 100 -2.71 -4.39 15.93
CA LEU A 100 -1.43 -4.84 16.48
C LEU A 100 -0.93 -3.95 17.63
N ILE A 101 -1.22 -2.66 17.57
CA ILE A 101 -0.64 -1.64 18.47
C ILE A 101 -1.68 -0.62 18.92
N LEU A 102 -1.40 0.13 19.99
CA LEU A 102 -2.25 1.22 20.47
C LEU A 102 -1.90 2.56 19.80
N PRO A 103 -2.86 3.50 19.67
CA PRO A 103 -2.57 4.87 19.28
C PRO A 103 -1.47 5.49 20.17
N GLY A 104 -0.49 6.16 19.55
CA GLY A 104 0.71 6.66 20.22
C GLY A 104 1.95 5.77 20.03
N GLU A 105 1.77 4.47 19.77
CA GLU A 105 2.87 3.55 19.49
C GLU A 105 3.34 3.64 18.03
N ARG A 106 4.63 3.41 17.77
CA ARG A 106 5.16 3.47 16.39
C ARG A 106 5.17 2.10 15.73
N TYR A 107 4.54 2.00 14.56
CA TYR A 107 4.64 0.84 13.67
C TYR A 107 5.35 1.20 12.35
N SER A 108 6.59 0.74 12.21
CA SER A 108 7.45 1.09 11.07
C SER A 108 7.34 0.07 9.93
N ALA A 109 7.69 0.48 8.71
CA ALA A 109 7.75 -0.44 7.55
C ALA A 109 8.73 -1.61 7.78
N GLY A 110 9.81 -1.39 8.52
CA GLY A 110 10.74 -2.45 8.89
C GLY A 110 10.20 -3.40 9.96
N ARG A 111 9.26 -2.97 10.81
CA ARG A 111 8.51 -3.87 11.70
C ARG A 111 7.48 -4.66 10.90
N PHE A 112 6.68 -3.98 10.07
CA PHE A 112 5.74 -4.63 9.16
C PHE A 112 6.40 -5.74 8.32
N ALA A 113 7.57 -5.50 7.73
CA ALA A 113 8.24 -6.51 6.91
C ALA A 113 8.67 -7.76 7.69
N ARG A 114 9.05 -7.62 8.97
CA ARG A 114 9.37 -8.77 9.84
C ARG A 114 8.11 -9.53 10.21
N ASP A 115 7.12 -8.83 10.75
CA ASP A 115 5.85 -9.42 11.18
C ASP A 115 5.15 -10.09 9.98
N ALA A 116 5.18 -9.47 8.80
CA ALA A 116 4.63 -10.04 7.58
C ALA A 116 5.41 -11.25 7.06
N ALA A 117 6.74 -11.33 7.21
CA ALA A 117 7.49 -12.53 6.84
C ALA A 117 7.03 -13.74 7.66
N GLU A 118 6.87 -13.57 8.98
CA GLU A 118 6.33 -14.62 9.85
C GLU A 118 4.89 -15.00 9.47
N TRP A 119 4.06 -14.04 9.08
CA TRP A 119 2.71 -14.33 8.60
C TRP A 119 2.71 -15.10 7.29
N LEU A 120 3.64 -14.82 6.38
CA LEU A 120 3.76 -15.57 5.12
C LEU A 120 4.09 -17.03 5.37
N ASP A 121 5.04 -17.31 6.26
CA ASP A 121 5.42 -18.68 6.62
C ASP A 121 4.22 -19.44 7.23
N ARG A 122 3.48 -18.79 8.13
CA ARG A 122 2.25 -19.36 8.72
C ARG A 122 1.17 -19.63 7.68
N ILE A 123 0.89 -18.67 6.81
CA ILE A 123 -0.13 -18.82 5.76
C ILE A 123 0.22 -19.99 4.83
N GLN A 124 1.50 -20.13 4.48
CA GLN A 124 1.98 -21.23 3.66
C GLN A 124 1.88 -22.58 4.37
N ALA A 125 2.22 -22.64 5.66
CA ALA A 125 2.06 -23.84 6.48
C ALA A 125 0.60 -24.30 6.56
N ASP A 126 -0.35 -23.35 6.56
CA ASP A 126 -1.79 -23.62 6.53
C ASP A 126 -2.31 -24.00 5.12
N GLY A 127 -1.43 -24.10 4.11
CA GLY A 127 -1.81 -24.42 2.73
C GLY A 127 -2.61 -23.31 2.02
N ARG A 128 -2.57 -22.08 2.54
CA ARG A 128 -3.32 -20.93 2.03
C ARG A 128 -2.43 -20.04 1.17
N GLN A 129 -3.05 -19.26 0.28
CA GLN A 129 -2.35 -18.28 -0.54
C GLN A 129 -2.31 -16.91 0.15
N PRO A 130 -1.13 -16.30 0.36
CA PRO A 130 -1.04 -14.96 0.91
C PRO A 130 -1.43 -13.90 -0.12
N VAL A 131 -2.33 -13.00 0.27
CA VAL A 131 -2.76 -11.84 -0.54
C VAL A 131 -2.49 -10.56 0.25
N VAL A 132 -1.54 -9.75 -0.21
CA VAL A 132 -1.21 -8.48 0.45
C VAL A 132 -2.10 -7.37 -0.10
N VAL A 133 -2.95 -6.80 0.75
CA VAL A 133 -3.92 -5.78 0.37
C VAL A 133 -3.60 -4.49 1.10
N GLY A 134 -3.33 -3.42 0.36
CA GLY A 134 -3.12 -2.13 1.01
C GLY A 134 -2.67 -1.04 0.04
N GLY A 135 -2.55 0.17 0.59
CA GLY A 135 -2.10 1.34 -0.14
C GLY A 135 -0.82 1.95 0.41
N THR A 136 -0.20 1.34 1.44
CA THR A 136 1.07 1.83 1.99
C THR A 136 2.21 1.30 1.15
N GLY A 137 2.58 2.03 0.10
CA GLY A 137 3.62 1.58 -0.83
C GLY A 137 4.95 1.22 -0.17
N LEU A 138 5.35 1.94 0.90
CA LEU A 138 6.57 1.61 1.63
C LEU A 138 6.50 0.24 2.35
N TYR A 139 5.32 -0.20 2.80
CA TYR A 139 5.15 -1.52 3.41
C TYR A 139 5.28 -2.61 2.36
N VAL A 140 4.63 -2.43 1.21
CA VAL A 140 4.76 -3.34 0.07
C VAL A 140 6.22 -3.44 -0.36
N ARG A 141 6.90 -2.30 -0.57
CA ARG A 141 8.32 -2.27 -0.92
C ARG A 141 9.20 -2.95 0.12
N ALA A 142 8.96 -2.71 1.41
CA ALA A 142 9.71 -3.33 2.49
C ALA A 142 9.57 -4.86 2.49
N LEU A 143 8.39 -5.37 2.14
CA LEU A 143 8.12 -6.80 2.05
C LEU A 143 8.72 -7.44 0.80
N THR A 144 8.72 -6.74 -0.34
CA THR A 144 9.10 -7.31 -1.64
C THR A 144 10.58 -7.13 -1.98
N ASP A 145 11.13 -5.98 -1.63
CA ASP A 145 12.52 -5.62 -1.96
C ASP A 145 13.42 -5.64 -0.72
N GLY A 146 12.83 -5.73 0.48
CA GLY A 146 13.53 -5.52 1.74
C GLY A 146 13.75 -4.03 2.04
N LEU A 147 14.12 -3.75 3.29
CA LEU A 147 14.71 -2.47 3.67
C LEU A 147 16.15 -2.72 4.06
N PHE A 148 16.98 -1.66 4.03
CA PHE A 148 18.33 -1.82 4.54
C PHE A 148 18.30 -2.24 6.01
N GLN A 149 19.22 -3.13 6.38
CA GLN A 149 19.42 -3.53 7.76
C GLN A 149 19.97 -2.34 8.54
N GLN A 150 19.06 -1.64 9.21
CA GLN A 150 19.43 -0.51 10.04
C GLN A 150 20.26 -1.02 11.23
N PRO A 151 21.43 -0.43 11.52
CA PRO A 151 22.14 -0.77 12.74
C PRO A 151 21.29 -0.45 13.97
N PRO A 152 21.55 -1.08 15.12
CA PRO A 152 21.00 -0.63 16.39
C PRO A 152 21.41 0.82 16.62
N LEU A 153 20.43 1.65 16.97
CA LEU A 153 20.61 3.08 17.18
C LEU A 153 20.22 3.40 18.61
N ASP A 154 21.06 4.16 19.31
CA ASP A 154 20.83 4.63 20.68
C ASP A 154 19.44 5.29 20.82
N PRO A 155 18.52 4.72 21.61
CA PRO A 155 17.16 5.24 21.76
C PRO A 155 17.08 6.67 22.30
N ALA A 156 17.95 7.03 23.24
CA ALA A 156 17.97 8.35 23.88
C ALA A 156 18.48 9.42 22.91
N ARG A 157 19.55 9.12 22.16
CA ARG A 157 20.04 10.02 21.09
C ARG A 157 18.99 10.19 19.99
N ARG A 158 18.29 9.12 19.61
CA ARG A 158 17.19 9.19 18.65
C ARG A 158 16.03 10.04 19.13
N ALA A 159 15.63 9.91 20.40
CA ALA A 159 14.56 10.72 20.98
C ALA A 159 14.92 12.21 20.95
N ARG A 160 16.15 12.56 21.36
CA ARG A 160 16.68 13.93 21.30
C ARG A 160 16.71 14.48 19.88
N LEU A 161 17.23 13.72 18.92
CA LEU A 161 17.25 14.14 17.51
C LEU A 161 15.84 14.34 16.95
N ARG A 162 14.90 13.45 17.29
CA ARG A 162 13.51 13.62 16.87
C ARG A 162 12.91 14.92 17.40
N ALA A 163 12.99 15.14 18.71
CA ALA A 163 12.48 16.36 19.35
C ALA A 163 13.13 17.61 18.74
N TRP A 164 14.44 17.58 18.50
CA TRP A 164 15.14 18.67 17.84
C TRP A 164 14.62 18.90 16.41
N THR A 165 14.49 17.85 15.59
CA THR A 165 14.01 18.00 14.21
C THR A 165 12.57 18.52 14.12
N GLU A 166 11.73 18.33 15.15
CA GLU A 166 10.34 18.84 15.20
C GLU A 166 10.24 20.35 14.99
N GLY A 167 11.15 21.12 15.61
CA GLY A 167 11.21 22.58 15.44
C GLY A 167 11.93 23.04 14.16
N VAL A 168 12.56 22.16 13.40
CA VAL A 168 13.38 22.55 12.25
C VAL A 168 12.52 22.61 10.98
N PRO A 169 12.58 23.73 10.21
CA PRO A 169 11.92 23.85 8.91
C PRO A 169 12.34 22.75 7.93
N ALA A 170 11.39 22.28 7.12
CA ALA A 170 11.63 21.18 6.17
C ALA A 170 12.75 21.48 5.16
N ALA A 171 12.88 22.72 4.71
CA ALA A 171 13.93 23.16 3.79
C ALA A 171 15.32 23.04 4.42
N GLN A 172 15.46 23.41 5.70
CA GLN A 172 16.72 23.32 6.43
C GLN A 172 17.11 21.86 6.70
N LEU A 173 16.15 21.00 7.05
CA LEU A 173 16.38 19.56 7.16
C LEU A 173 16.85 18.96 5.82
N ALA A 174 16.23 19.36 4.70
CA ALA A 174 16.62 18.90 3.38
C ALA A 174 18.03 19.36 3.00
N HIS A 175 18.38 20.61 3.32
CA HIS A 175 19.72 21.15 3.12
C HIS A 175 20.78 20.34 3.90
N TRP A 176 20.55 20.07 5.18
CA TRP A 176 21.47 19.26 5.98
C TRP A 176 21.55 17.81 5.49
N ALA A 177 20.42 17.20 5.13
CA ALA A 177 20.40 15.85 4.55
C ALA A 177 21.28 15.77 3.30
N ALA A 178 21.21 16.75 2.40
CA ALA A 178 22.04 16.81 1.19
C ALA A 178 23.54 17.02 1.49
N ARG A 179 23.87 17.74 2.57
CA ARG A 179 25.27 17.90 3.00
C ARG A 179 25.84 16.64 3.65
N LEU A 180 25.02 15.93 4.43
CA LEU A 180 25.40 14.69 5.11
C LEU A 180 25.40 13.47 4.18
N ASP A 181 24.62 13.54 3.10
CA ASP A 181 24.50 12.50 2.09
C ASP A 181 24.39 13.14 0.69
N ARG A 182 25.51 13.12 -0.05
CA ARG A 182 25.64 13.76 -1.36
C ARG A 182 24.66 13.25 -2.42
N ARG A 183 24.10 12.05 -2.23
CA ARG A 183 23.13 11.43 -3.16
C ARG A 183 21.69 11.51 -2.66
N TYR A 184 21.43 12.29 -1.63
CA TYR A 184 20.09 12.49 -1.11
C TYR A 184 19.16 13.13 -2.15
N ALA A 185 18.20 12.34 -2.64
CA ALA A 185 17.27 12.74 -3.70
C ALA A 185 15.98 13.44 -3.19
N GLY A 186 15.99 14.02 -1.99
CA GLY A 186 14.79 14.60 -1.41
C GLY A 186 13.73 13.56 -0.98
N GLY A 187 12.50 14.01 -0.77
CA GLY A 187 11.36 13.17 -0.33
C GLY A 187 10.61 13.68 0.90
N GLY A 188 10.61 15.00 1.11
CA GLY A 188 9.85 15.66 2.15
C GLY A 188 10.52 15.64 3.54
N ARG A 189 9.86 16.32 4.48
CA ARG A 189 10.39 16.58 5.84
C ARG A 189 10.78 15.30 6.57
N GLN A 190 9.94 14.27 6.54
CA GLN A 190 10.20 13.02 7.27
C GLN A 190 11.43 12.29 6.73
N ARG A 191 11.61 12.22 5.41
CA ARG A 191 12.78 11.58 4.80
C ARG A 191 14.06 12.40 5.05
N ALA A 192 13.96 13.73 5.03
CA ALA A 192 15.08 14.61 5.37
C ALA A 192 15.51 14.43 6.82
N ALA A 193 14.58 14.50 7.77
CA ALA A 193 14.85 14.27 9.19
C ALA A 193 15.46 12.88 9.43
N ARG A 194 14.98 11.85 8.71
CA ARG A 194 15.54 10.51 8.79
C ARG A 194 16.95 10.39 8.20
N ALA A 195 17.24 11.07 7.10
CA ALA A 195 18.58 11.10 6.51
C ALA A 195 19.59 11.76 7.46
N VAL A 196 19.21 12.87 8.09
CA VAL A 196 20.00 13.52 9.14
C VAL A 196 20.18 12.59 10.36
N GLU A 197 19.10 11.97 10.86
CA GLU A 197 19.15 11.02 11.98
C GLU A 197 20.15 9.89 11.71
N ILE A 198 20.07 9.27 10.53
CA ILE A 198 20.96 8.16 10.16
C ILE A 198 22.41 8.62 10.06
N ALA A 199 22.68 9.73 9.38
CA ALA A 199 24.04 10.22 9.23
C ALA A 199 24.70 10.58 10.57
N LEU A 200 23.97 11.27 11.46
CA LEU A 200 24.51 11.70 12.75
C LEU A 200 24.70 10.55 13.75
N LEU A 201 23.88 9.50 13.66
CA LEU A 201 23.98 8.37 14.59
C LEU A 201 24.94 7.28 14.13
N THR A 202 25.11 7.12 12.81
CA THR A 202 25.90 6.02 12.23
C THR A 202 27.20 6.47 11.57
N GLY A 203 27.38 7.77 11.33
CA GLY A 203 28.51 8.31 10.57
C GLY A 203 28.42 8.08 9.05
N ARG A 204 27.36 7.42 8.56
CA ARG A 204 27.14 7.14 7.12
C ARG A 204 25.77 7.65 6.66
N GLY A 205 25.72 8.21 5.45
CA GLY A 205 24.50 8.71 4.83
C GLY A 205 23.45 7.63 4.56
N LEU A 206 22.19 8.03 4.43
CA LEU A 206 21.06 7.11 4.18
C LEU A 206 21.23 6.31 2.88
N THR A 207 21.70 6.95 1.81
CA THR A 207 21.91 6.33 0.51
C THR A 207 23.01 5.28 0.55
N TRP A 208 24.06 5.49 1.37
CA TRP A 208 25.10 4.48 1.59
C TRP A 208 24.50 3.20 2.19
N TRP A 209 23.71 3.33 3.26
CA TRP A 209 23.04 2.20 3.90
C TRP A 209 22.06 1.49 2.96
N GLN A 210 21.32 2.26 2.16
CA GLN A 210 20.39 1.73 1.15
C GLN A 210 21.07 0.90 0.05
N GLU A 211 22.39 1.00 -0.10
CA GLU A 211 23.16 0.21 -1.08
C GLU A 211 23.92 -0.93 -0.42
N HIS A 212 24.60 -0.67 0.69
CA HIS A 212 25.56 -1.59 1.28
C HIS A 212 24.95 -2.54 2.31
N ALA A 213 23.74 -2.25 2.80
CA ALA A 213 23.06 -3.08 3.79
C ALA A 213 21.67 -3.53 3.31
N ARG A 214 21.48 -3.69 2.00
CA ARG A 214 20.20 -4.15 1.44
C ARG A 214 19.84 -5.53 1.99
N ALA A 215 18.67 -5.65 2.62
CA ALA A 215 18.06 -6.96 2.86
C ALA A 215 17.29 -7.39 1.60
N SER A 216 17.11 -8.70 1.43
CA SER A 216 16.15 -9.23 0.45
C SER A 216 14.72 -9.14 1.01
N GLY A 217 13.75 -8.97 0.13
CA GLY A 217 12.34 -9.09 0.51
C GLY A 217 11.93 -10.53 0.76
N ALA A 218 10.85 -10.71 1.54
CA ALA A 218 10.28 -12.02 1.87
C ALA A 218 9.25 -12.50 0.83
N MET A 219 8.87 -11.66 -0.14
CA MET A 219 7.85 -11.99 -1.14
C MET A 219 8.28 -11.63 -2.55
N ARG A 220 8.01 -12.53 -3.51
CA ARG A 220 8.01 -12.23 -4.95
C ARG A 220 6.56 -12.06 -5.41
N PRO A 221 6.03 -10.82 -5.45
CA PRO A 221 4.63 -10.59 -5.70
C PRO A 221 4.31 -10.67 -7.20
N TRP A 222 3.05 -10.99 -7.47
CA TRP A 222 2.40 -10.59 -8.72
C TRP A 222 1.49 -9.40 -8.43
N TYR A 223 1.70 -8.28 -9.13
CA TYR A 223 1.01 -7.03 -8.81
C TYR A 223 -0.31 -6.91 -9.56
N ILE A 224 -1.38 -6.64 -8.80
CA ILE A 224 -2.70 -6.30 -9.31
C ILE A 224 -3.01 -4.86 -8.87
N HIS A 225 -3.28 -3.99 -9.83
CA HIS A 225 -3.61 -2.59 -9.60
C HIS A 225 -5.06 -2.31 -9.99
N LEU A 226 -5.90 -2.05 -9.00
CA LEU A 226 -7.28 -1.63 -9.23
C LEU A 226 -7.32 -0.13 -9.51
N THR A 227 -7.78 0.25 -10.71
CA THR A 227 -7.96 1.65 -11.12
C THR A 227 -9.43 2.02 -11.16
N LEU A 228 -9.75 3.29 -10.95
CA LEU A 228 -11.12 3.78 -11.03
C LEU A 228 -11.13 5.13 -11.74
N PRO A 229 -12.13 5.42 -12.59
CA PRO A 229 -12.28 6.73 -13.20
C PRO A 229 -12.33 7.84 -12.14
N ARG A 230 -11.67 8.97 -12.41
CA ARG A 230 -11.51 10.07 -11.43
C ARG A 230 -12.84 10.58 -10.86
N ALA A 231 -13.89 10.63 -11.70
CA ALA A 231 -15.22 11.06 -11.27
C ALA A 231 -15.83 10.07 -10.26
N ALA A 232 -15.78 8.76 -10.56
CA ALA A 232 -16.25 7.71 -9.67
C ALA A 232 -15.44 7.65 -8.37
N LEU A 233 -14.11 7.85 -8.44
CA LEU A 233 -13.27 7.92 -7.24
C LEU A 233 -13.65 9.09 -6.34
N ARG A 234 -13.88 10.28 -6.89
CA ARG A 234 -14.32 11.45 -6.11
C ARG A 234 -15.67 11.19 -5.44
N ARG A 235 -16.62 10.59 -6.17
CA ARG A 235 -17.93 10.23 -5.64
C ARG A 235 -17.81 9.24 -4.47
N ARG A 236 -17.08 8.13 -4.65
CA ARG A 236 -16.84 7.14 -3.58
C ARG A 236 -16.13 7.73 -2.37
N ILE A 237 -15.20 8.68 -2.57
CA ILE A 237 -14.56 9.39 -1.46
C ILE A 237 -15.59 10.22 -0.69
N ALA A 238 -16.46 10.97 -1.37
CA ALA A 238 -17.49 11.76 -0.71
C ALA A 238 -18.46 10.87 0.10
N GLU A 239 -19.01 9.84 -0.54
CA GLU A 239 -19.91 8.85 0.11
C GLU A 239 -19.26 8.23 1.35
N ARG A 240 -17.98 7.88 1.26
CA ARG A 240 -17.22 7.32 2.38
C ARG A 240 -17.04 8.33 3.52
N VAL A 241 -16.74 9.59 3.22
CA VAL A 241 -16.60 10.62 4.26
C VAL A 241 -17.92 10.80 4.99
N ASP A 242 -19.04 10.81 4.27
CA ASP A 242 -20.37 10.90 4.85
C ASP A 242 -20.67 9.70 5.76
N ALA A 243 -20.39 8.49 5.27
CA ALA A 243 -20.55 7.26 6.06
C ALA A 243 -19.69 7.25 7.32
N MET A 244 -18.44 7.71 7.24
CA MET A 244 -17.54 7.79 8.40
C MET A 244 -18.06 8.76 9.47
N LEU A 245 -18.54 9.93 9.06
CA LEU A 245 -19.11 10.90 9.98
C LEU A 245 -20.39 10.37 10.64
N ALA A 246 -21.29 9.77 9.85
CA ALA A 246 -22.52 9.15 10.34
C ALA A 246 -22.25 7.99 11.31
N ALA A 247 -21.21 7.18 11.06
CA ALA A 247 -20.80 6.08 11.93
C ALA A 247 -20.14 6.54 13.25
N GLY A 248 -19.91 7.83 13.43
CA GLY A 248 -19.38 8.38 14.68
C GLY A 248 -17.86 8.52 14.72
N LEU A 249 -17.22 8.88 13.60
CA LEU A 249 -15.78 9.19 13.57
C LEU A 249 -15.36 10.18 14.66
N VAL A 250 -16.17 11.22 14.91
CA VAL A 250 -15.87 12.22 15.95
C VAL A 250 -15.81 11.58 17.34
N ALA A 251 -16.73 10.67 17.64
CA ALA A 251 -16.75 9.94 18.90
C ALA A 251 -15.55 8.99 19.02
N GLU A 252 -15.15 8.33 17.93
CA GLU A 252 -13.92 7.51 17.88
C GLU A 252 -12.68 8.32 18.23
N VAL A 253 -12.49 9.50 17.61
CA VAL A 253 -11.35 10.37 17.91
C VAL A 253 -11.39 10.85 19.35
N ARG A 254 -12.56 11.25 19.87
CA ARG A 254 -12.70 11.64 21.28
C ARG A 254 -12.28 10.51 22.22
N ARG A 255 -12.73 9.27 21.98
CA ARG A 255 -12.32 8.10 22.79
C ARG A 255 -10.82 7.88 22.75
N ALA A 256 -10.20 7.96 21.57
CA ALA A 256 -8.75 7.81 21.43
C ALA A 256 -7.99 8.88 22.22
N LEU A 257 -8.42 10.15 22.15
CA LEU A 257 -7.81 11.24 22.92
C LEU A 257 -7.97 11.06 24.43
N THR A 258 -9.17 10.69 24.89
CA THR A 258 -9.43 10.40 26.31
C THR A 258 -8.58 9.23 26.82
N ALA A 259 -8.32 8.23 25.98
CA ALA A 259 -7.44 7.11 26.28
C ALA A 259 -5.94 7.47 26.27
N GLY A 260 -5.58 8.74 26.08
CA GLY A 260 -4.19 9.23 26.13
C GLY A 260 -3.47 9.25 24.78
N ALA A 261 -4.18 9.06 23.65
CA ALA A 261 -3.55 9.16 22.34
C ALA A 261 -3.02 10.59 22.10
N PRO A 262 -1.77 10.74 21.64
CA PRO A 262 -1.21 12.06 21.32
C PRO A 262 -1.93 12.68 20.13
N ARG A 263 -2.42 13.92 20.30
CA ARG A 263 -3.18 14.70 19.29
C ARG A 263 -2.54 14.76 17.90
N SER A 264 -1.21 14.83 17.86
CA SER A 264 -0.41 14.90 16.62
C SER A 264 0.54 13.71 16.45
N GLY A 265 0.30 12.61 17.19
CA GLY A 265 1.19 11.46 17.21
C GLY A 265 0.73 10.28 16.35
N PRO A 266 1.48 9.16 16.42
CA PRO A 266 1.21 7.97 15.63
C PRO A 266 -0.22 7.46 15.81
N GLY A 267 -0.93 7.26 14.71
CA GLY A 267 -2.33 6.79 14.69
C GLY A 267 -3.26 7.93 14.29
N LEU A 268 -3.24 9.04 15.03
CA LEU A 268 -4.05 10.23 14.76
C LEU A 268 -3.45 11.16 13.68
N ASP A 269 -2.31 10.79 13.09
CA ASP A 269 -1.69 11.48 11.95
C ASP A 269 -2.20 10.98 10.57
N GLY A 270 -3.19 10.08 10.54
CA GLY A 270 -3.86 9.59 9.34
C GLY A 270 -5.05 10.47 8.92
N VAL A 271 -5.34 10.55 7.61
CA VAL A 271 -6.46 11.37 7.10
C VAL A 271 -7.77 11.09 7.84
N GLY A 272 -8.50 12.15 8.18
CA GLY A 272 -9.74 12.09 8.96
C GLY A 272 -9.49 12.47 10.42
N TYR A 273 -8.41 11.97 11.02
CA TYR A 273 -8.12 12.20 12.43
C TYR A 273 -7.60 13.62 12.72
N PRO A 274 -6.59 14.17 12.01
CA PRO A 274 -6.12 15.54 12.24
C PRO A 274 -7.21 16.59 12.04
N GLU A 275 -8.11 16.37 11.06
CA GLU A 275 -9.23 17.26 10.79
C GLU A 275 -10.23 17.27 11.96
N VAL A 276 -10.56 16.10 12.51
CA VAL A 276 -11.41 16.01 13.71
C VAL A 276 -10.71 16.60 14.93
N VAL A 277 -9.42 16.32 15.15
CA VAL A 277 -8.64 16.92 16.25
C VAL A 277 -8.63 18.45 16.13
N ALA A 278 -8.43 18.99 14.92
CA ALA A 278 -8.47 20.43 14.69
C ALA A 278 -9.84 21.04 15.00
N MET A 279 -10.93 20.33 14.69
CA MET A 279 -12.28 20.75 15.04
C MET A 279 -12.48 20.76 16.57
N LEU A 280 -12.05 19.69 17.26
CA LEU A 280 -12.16 19.59 18.72
C LEU A 280 -11.35 20.67 19.46
N GLU A 281 -10.31 21.21 18.83
CA GLU A 281 -9.49 22.31 19.35
C GLU A 281 -9.97 23.70 18.92
N GLY A 282 -11.10 23.80 18.19
CA GLY A 282 -11.63 25.07 17.71
C GLY A 282 -10.83 25.71 16.56
N ARG A 283 -9.86 24.99 15.98
CA ARG A 283 -9.06 25.45 14.82
C ARG A 283 -9.75 25.20 13.47
N LEU A 284 -10.83 24.42 13.46
CA LEU A 284 -11.67 24.15 12.30
C LEU A 284 -13.14 24.21 12.74
N PRO A 285 -14.01 25.00 12.08
CA PRO A 285 -15.44 24.97 12.39
C PRO A 285 -16.05 23.60 12.04
N GLU A 286 -17.02 23.15 12.82
CA GLU A 286 -17.70 21.86 12.62
C GLU A 286 -18.33 21.74 11.22
N SER A 287 -18.92 22.83 10.71
CA SER A 287 -19.46 22.90 9.35
C SER A 287 -18.42 22.66 8.25
N GLY A 288 -17.14 22.91 8.54
CA GLY A 288 -16.02 22.69 7.62
C GLY A 288 -15.39 21.30 7.71
N LEU A 289 -15.76 20.47 8.70
CA LEU A 289 -15.11 19.18 8.95
C LEU A 289 -15.19 18.25 7.75
N ARG A 290 -16.40 18.08 7.20
CA ARG A 290 -16.65 17.20 6.05
C ARG A 290 -15.77 17.54 4.86
N GLU A 291 -15.72 18.82 4.48
CA GLU A 291 -14.94 19.28 3.34
C GLU A 291 -13.43 19.12 3.59
N ALA A 292 -12.97 19.39 4.81
CA ALA A 292 -11.57 19.19 5.18
C ALA A 292 -11.14 17.71 5.01
N ILE A 293 -11.95 16.76 5.52
CA ILE A 293 -11.69 15.33 5.38
C ILE A 293 -11.72 14.91 3.91
N PHE A 294 -12.69 15.41 3.14
CA PHE A 294 -12.81 15.14 1.71
C PHE A 294 -11.57 15.57 0.92
N ILE A 295 -11.11 16.82 1.12
CA ILE A 295 -9.91 17.36 0.49
C ILE A 295 -8.67 16.55 0.88
N ALA A 296 -8.50 16.26 2.17
CA ALA A 296 -7.38 15.49 2.68
C ALA A 296 -7.33 14.07 2.08
N THR A 297 -8.49 13.40 1.98
CA THR A 297 -8.63 12.07 1.38
C THR A 297 -8.29 12.07 -0.10
N ARG A 298 -8.74 13.09 -0.85
CA ARG A 298 -8.38 13.26 -2.26
C ARG A 298 -6.88 13.47 -2.46
N ARG A 299 -6.25 14.30 -1.63
CA ARG A 299 -4.80 14.52 -1.67
C ARG A 299 -4.05 13.22 -1.38
N TYR A 300 -4.52 12.41 -0.43
CA TYR A 300 -3.95 11.11 -0.13
C TYR A 300 -4.10 10.11 -1.28
N ALA A 301 -5.29 10.00 -1.88
CA ALA A 301 -5.53 9.15 -3.04
C ALA A 301 -4.62 9.51 -4.23
N LYS A 302 -4.45 10.82 -4.51
CA LYS A 302 -3.51 11.30 -5.54
C LYS A 302 -2.07 10.87 -5.24
N ARG A 303 -1.62 10.98 -3.98
CA ARG A 303 -0.27 10.53 -3.58
C ARG A 303 -0.10 9.03 -3.80
N GLN A 304 -1.11 8.22 -3.49
CA GLN A 304 -1.06 6.78 -3.75
C GLN A 304 -0.97 6.47 -5.25
N GLU A 305 -1.79 7.12 -6.08
CA GLU A 305 -1.74 6.94 -7.54
C GLU A 305 -0.36 7.31 -8.11
N THR A 306 0.21 8.45 -7.69
CA THR A 306 1.57 8.86 -8.06
C THR A 306 2.60 7.81 -7.62
N TRP A 307 2.52 7.33 -6.39
CA TRP A 307 3.47 6.33 -5.87
C TRP A 307 3.42 5.04 -6.70
N PHE A 308 2.23 4.48 -6.93
CA PHE A 308 2.08 3.23 -7.70
C PHE A 308 2.53 3.39 -9.15
N ARG A 309 2.28 4.54 -9.78
CA ARG A 309 2.73 4.81 -11.16
C ARG A 309 4.24 4.78 -11.29
N HIS A 310 4.98 5.36 -10.35
CA HIS A 310 6.44 5.45 -10.43
C HIS A 310 7.16 4.21 -9.90
N GLN A 311 6.62 3.54 -8.88
CA GLN A 311 7.32 2.43 -8.21
C GLN A 311 6.97 1.06 -8.79
N LEU A 312 5.78 0.86 -9.37
CA LEU A 312 5.41 -0.41 -10.01
C LEU A 312 5.76 -0.48 -11.50
N ARG A 313 5.83 0.67 -12.19
CA ARG A 313 6.12 0.74 -13.64
C ARG A 313 7.52 1.27 -13.98
N GLY A 314 8.32 1.63 -12.98
CA GLY A 314 9.67 2.11 -13.20
C GLY A 314 10.60 0.98 -13.62
N GLU A 315 11.38 1.19 -14.67
CA GLU A 315 12.60 0.43 -14.96
C GLU A 315 13.38 0.33 -13.66
N ARG A 316 13.43 -0.87 -13.07
CA ARG A 316 14.38 -1.14 -11.99
C ARG A 316 15.76 -0.95 -12.61
N GLU A 317 16.57 -0.07 -12.02
CA GLU A 317 17.96 0.15 -12.45
C GLU A 317 18.64 -1.20 -12.69
N ALA A 318 19.14 -1.36 -13.92
CA ALA A 318 19.88 -2.47 -14.52
C ALA A 318 20.02 -3.74 -13.65
N GLY A 319 19.12 -4.70 -13.83
CA GLY A 319 19.34 -6.09 -13.40
C GLY A 319 18.11 -6.85 -12.88
N SER A 320 17.01 -6.18 -12.55
CA SER A 320 15.76 -6.82 -12.14
C SER A 320 14.72 -6.65 -13.23
N GLY A 321 14.31 -7.76 -13.87
CA GLY A 321 13.35 -7.77 -14.98
C GLY A 321 12.06 -6.96 -14.76
N THR A 322 11.38 -6.67 -15.86
CA THR A 322 10.10 -5.94 -15.91
C THR A 322 9.10 -6.53 -14.92
N VAL A 323 8.66 -5.70 -13.97
CA VAL A 323 7.59 -6.08 -13.04
C VAL A 323 6.28 -6.08 -13.82
N ASP A 324 5.67 -7.26 -13.98
CA ASP A 324 4.35 -7.37 -14.61
C ASP A 324 3.27 -6.89 -13.65
N VAL A 325 2.68 -5.74 -13.97
CA VAL A 325 1.60 -5.10 -13.20
C VAL A 325 0.32 -5.21 -14.01
N TRP A 326 -0.58 -6.06 -13.57
CA TRP A 326 -1.88 -6.18 -14.20
C TRP A 326 -2.84 -5.12 -13.64
N THR A 327 -3.50 -4.37 -14.54
CA THR A 327 -4.44 -3.31 -14.15
C THR A 327 -5.87 -3.77 -14.43
N LEU A 328 -6.76 -3.59 -13.45
CA LEU A 328 -8.19 -3.91 -13.53
C LEU A 328 -9.03 -2.66 -13.25
N ASP A 329 -10.25 -2.61 -13.80
CA ASP A 329 -11.19 -1.53 -13.51
C ASP A 329 -12.05 -1.85 -12.28
N ALA A 330 -11.84 -1.09 -11.21
CA ALA A 330 -12.59 -1.16 -9.95
C ALA A 330 -14.06 -0.68 -10.07
N SER A 331 -14.50 -0.32 -11.27
CA SER A 331 -15.90 -0.06 -11.60
C SER A 331 -16.70 -1.36 -11.81
N GLU A 332 -16.02 -2.45 -12.18
CA GLU A 332 -16.62 -3.78 -12.35
C GLU A 332 -17.09 -4.38 -11.01
N PRO A 333 -18.08 -5.28 -11.03
CA PRO A 333 -18.51 -6.02 -9.84
C PRO A 333 -17.35 -6.77 -9.17
N PRO A 334 -17.29 -6.81 -7.82
CA PRO A 334 -16.23 -7.52 -7.12
C PRO A 334 -16.13 -9.02 -7.45
N GLN A 335 -17.26 -9.66 -7.78
CA GLN A 335 -17.27 -11.06 -8.21
C GLN A 335 -16.53 -11.26 -9.53
N ASP A 336 -16.85 -10.46 -10.55
CA ASP A 336 -16.22 -10.52 -11.87
C ASP A 336 -14.71 -10.26 -11.78
N LEU A 337 -14.31 -9.30 -10.94
CA LEU A 337 -12.90 -9.02 -10.66
C LEU A 337 -12.21 -10.21 -10.00
N ALA A 338 -12.88 -10.89 -9.05
CA ALA A 338 -12.32 -12.07 -8.42
C ALA A 338 -12.20 -13.25 -9.39
N ASP A 339 -13.19 -13.46 -10.26
CA ASP A 339 -13.15 -14.49 -11.31
C ASP A 339 -11.97 -14.27 -12.26
N GLN A 340 -11.76 -13.03 -12.71
CA GLN A 340 -10.61 -12.65 -13.53
C GLN A 340 -9.28 -12.95 -12.80
N VAL A 341 -9.18 -12.59 -11.52
CA VAL A 341 -7.97 -12.83 -10.71
C VAL A 341 -7.70 -14.31 -10.53
N VAL A 342 -8.72 -15.12 -10.23
CA VAL A 342 -8.59 -16.56 -10.05
C VAL A 342 -8.19 -17.26 -11.33
N ALA A 343 -8.83 -16.93 -12.46
CA ALA A 343 -8.49 -17.51 -13.76
C ALA A 343 -7.01 -17.31 -14.09
N ARG A 344 -6.53 -16.07 -14.00
CA ARG A 344 -5.13 -15.73 -14.27
C ARG A 344 -4.15 -16.28 -13.22
N TRP A 345 -4.58 -16.37 -11.96
CA TRP A 345 -3.80 -17.02 -10.91
C TRP A 345 -3.59 -18.50 -11.24
N ARG A 346 -4.65 -19.22 -11.61
CA ARG A 346 -4.57 -20.64 -11.99
C ARG A 346 -3.67 -20.87 -13.20
N GLU A 347 -3.74 -20.02 -14.22
CA GLU A 347 -2.83 -20.08 -15.38
C GLU A 347 -1.35 -19.94 -14.98
N ARG A 348 -1.06 -19.11 -13.97
CA ARG A 348 0.31 -18.88 -13.48
C ARG A 348 0.80 -19.91 -12.48
N ALA A 349 -0.12 -20.40 -11.64
CA ALA A 349 0.15 -21.38 -10.61
C ALA A 349 0.14 -22.81 -11.15
N ALA A 350 -0.46 -23.04 -12.33
CA ALA A 350 -0.40 -24.32 -13.03
C ALA A 350 1.08 -24.72 -13.23
N PRO A 351 1.44 -25.97 -12.90
CA PRO A 351 2.80 -26.45 -13.16
C PRO A 351 3.07 -26.31 -14.66
N ARG A 352 4.14 -25.58 -15.02
CA ARG A 352 4.67 -25.62 -16.39
C ARG A 352 4.98 -27.09 -16.67
N SER A 353 4.31 -27.67 -17.67
CA SER A 353 4.40 -29.08 -18.03
C SER A 353 5.83 -29.60 -17.92
N PRO A 354 6.09 -30.74 -17.26
CA PRO A 354 7.40 -31.38 -17.36
C PRO A 354 7.62 -31.73 -18.83
N LEU A 355 8.87 -31.57 -19.26
CA LEU A 355 9.44 -31.73 -20.60
C LEU A 355 8.72 -32.74 -21.51
N PRO A 356 8.69 -32.51 -22.85
CA PRO A 356 8.10 -33.46 -23.78
C PRO A 356 8.72 -34.85 -23.57
N SER A 357 7.86 -35.86 -23.42
CA SER A 357 8.29 -37.26 -23.36
C SER A 357 9.16 -37.55 -24.58
N ILE A 358 10.44 -37.83 -24.36
CA ILE A 358 11.28 -38.42 -25.39
C ILE A 358 10.68 -39.80 -25.63
N ARG A 359 9.97 -39.95 -26.76
CA ARG A 359 9.56 -41.26 -27.25
C ARG A 359 10.85 -41.96 -27.68
N SER A 360 11.23 -42.96 -26.91
CA SER A 360 12.27 -43.96 -27.24
C SER A 360 11.82 -44.86 -28.37
#